data_AF-A0AA94WK88-F1
#
_entry.id   AF-A0AA94WK88-F1
#
_cell.length_a   1.000
_cell.length_b   1.000
_cell.length_c   1.000
_cell.angle_alpha   90.00
_cell.angle_beta   90.00
_cell.angle_gamma   90.00
#
_symmetry.space_group_name_H-M   'P 1'
#
loop_
_entity.id
_entity.type
_entity.pdbx_description
1 polymer ?
#
loop_
_entity_poly.entity_id
_entity_poly.type
_entity_poly.pdbx_seq_one_letter_code
_entity_poly.pdbx_strand_id
1 'polypeptide(L)'
;MREMELFIELIDEREANKILAFFKEIPTGTRKNKATFEQKKNHIKKIFKSSTPNMIRQRRKGAPDPFFTYIKNYKENEIPTENFFQFINYLNELKEMFVYIKYVKLLIHFPEELRENFERIEENIRNGKYPLDFGNNFKNVEDLKNYLRKYRKYIGLNVSENIIKSIEHYHDKEYEKKLIRCKEEIEEFNLLEYYQSFEDLKGRYGTSICNAAYILTHPKEDQDILLLLALESVFVLLQHQKFDALDKLEDKLNRVITEANSEEKEHKRVLNEKTKEVASQKEVIKGLRRNNKQLGEENEKLRENINEKDVYYSNSLKELTMLIEENERKKESIINQYEVKLSTINRKSEFNSLLEIERKEKFKPYYSFSANWGLICLVDYELTKEIYPEILLAKADRKKDIKQLVENPTVEIVYVLMKGLSTRRFKIIKNEIEKSNKIFEAVDFETFKELIEWIGYKKTVERNAVIK
;
A
#
# COMPACT_ATOMS: atom_id res chain seq x y z
N MET A 1 19.11 -70.20 -22.56
CA MET A 1 19.48 -68.90 -21.93
C MET A 1 20.38 -69.17 -20.74
N ARG A 2 21.30 -68.25 -20.41
CA ARG A 2 22.15 -68.37 -19.21
C ARG A 2 21.42 -67.86 -17.95
N GLU A 3 21.96 -68.14 -16.76
CA GLU A 3 21.31 -67.82 -15.47
C GLU A 3 20.89 -66.34 -15.35
N MET A 4 21.76 -65.47 -15.85
CA MET A 4 21.58 -64.03 -15.90
C MET A 4 20.47 -63.60 -16.86
N GLU A 5 20.32 -64.27 -18.00
CA GLU A 5 19.33 -63.90 -19.02
C GLU A 5 17.93 -64.21 -18.53
N LEU A 6 17.74 -65.39 -17.93
CA LEU A 6 16.49 -65.77 -17.26
C LEU A 6 16.15 -64.81 -16.12
N PHE A 7 17.12 -64.44 -15.28
CA PHE A 7 16.88 -63.46 -14.23
C PHE A 7 16.36 -62.12 -14.79
N ILE A 8 16.98 -61.61 -15.86
CA ILE A 8 16.57 -60.35 -16.51
C ILE A 8 15.16 -60.46 -17.14
N GLU A 9 14.79 -61.63 -17.66
CA GLU A 9 13.44 -61.85 -18.14
C GLU A 9 12.40 -61.80 -17.01
N LEU A 10 12.75 -62.32 -15.83
CA LEU A 10 11.86 -62.42 -14.67
C LEU A 10 11.70 -61.14 -13.84
N ILE A 11 12.66 -60.20 -13.88
CA ILE A 11 12.56 -58.94 -13.11
C ILE A 11 11.43 -58.05 -13.62
N ASP A 12 10.89 -57.24 -12.71
CA ASP A 12 9.92 -56.17 -12.97
C ASP A 12 10.62 -54.79 -13.06
N GLU A 13 9.85 -53.73 -13.30
CA GLU A 13 10.40 -52.38 -13.44
C GLU A 13 11.00 -51.84 -12.13
N ARG A 14 10.42 -52.20 -10.98
CA ARG A 14 10.91 -51.77 -9.68
C ARG A 14 12.30 -52.34 -9.42
N GLU A 15 12.48 -53.63 -9.68
CA GLU A 15 13.75 -54.31 -9.51
C GLU A 15 14.79 -53.84 -10.52
N ALA A 16 14.40 -53.61 -11.77
CA ALA A 16 15.29 -53.03 -12.76
C ALA A 16 15.86 -51.67 -12.30
N ASN A 17 15.03 -50.81 -11.70
CA ASN A 17 15.49 -49.54 -11.15
C ASN A 17 16.45 -49.73 -9.95
N LYS A 18 16.20 -50.72 -9.08
CA LYS A 18 17.08 -51.06 -7.96
C LYS A 18 18.46 -51.54 -8.43
N ILE A 19 18.51 -52.40 -9.44
CA ILE A 19 19.76 -52.88 -10.03
C ILE A 19 20.57 -51.70 -10.58
N LEU A 20 19.93 -50.82 -11.36
CA LEU A 20 20.57 -49.64 -11.93
C LEU A 20 21.12 -48.70 -10.84
N ALA A 21 20.36 -48.50 -9.77
CA ALA A 21 20.79 -47.71 -8.61
C ALA A 21 21.97 -48.37 -7.87
N PHE A 22 21.95 -49.69 -7.68
CA PHE A 22 23.02 -50.44 -7.03
C PHE A 22 24.36 -50.29 -7.77
N PHE A 23 24.35 -50.40 -9.10
CA PHE A 23 25.55 -50.22 -9.93
C PHE A 23 25.86 -48.76 -10.29
N LYS A 24 25.00 -47.81 -9.88
CA LYS A 24 25.10 -46.39 -10.21
C LYS A 24 25.24 -46.14 -11.72
N GLU A 25 24.46 -46.88 -12.51
CA GLU A 25 24.46 -46.78 -13.97
C GLU A 25 23.13 -46.21 -14.51
N ILE A 26 23.21 -45.50 -15.64
CA ILE A 26 22.06 -44.86 -16.30
C ILE A 26 21.97 -45.40 -17.73
N PRO A 27 20.80 -45.89 -18.18
CA PRO A 27 20.61 -46.35 -19.54
C PRO A 27 21.00 -45.28 -20.57
N THR A 28 21.84 -45.66 -21.53
CA THR A 28 22.35 -44.77 -22.59
C THR A 28 21.22 -44.21 -23.46
N GLY A 29 21.22 -42.89 -23.70
CA GLY A 29 20.35 -42.26 -24.69
C GLY A 29 19.01 -41.70 -24.18
N THR A 30 18.80 -41.61 -22.86
CA THR A 30 17.57 -41.03 -22.30
C THR A 30 17.86 -39.87 -21.36
N ARG A 31 17.14 -38.75 -21.53
CA ARG A 31 17.07 -37.69 -20.51
C ARG A 31 16.53 -38.32 -19.22
N LYS A 32 17.09 -37.95 -18.07
CA LYS A 32 16.77 -38.49 -16.72
C LYS A 32 15.29 -38.89 -16.63
N ASN A 33 15.04 -40.17 -16.36
CA ASN A 33 13.72 -40.80 -16.06
C ASN A 33 12.80 -41.21 -17.24
N LYS A 34 13.28 -41.31 -18.49
CA LYS A 34 12.45 -41.76 -19.64
C LYS A 34 12.91 -43.06 -20.34
N ALA A 35 13.75 -43.88 -19.72
CA ALA A 35 14.10 -45.19 -20.29
C ALA A 35 12.91 -46.15 -20.22
N THR A 36 12.57 -46.77 -21.35
CA THR A 36 11.58 -47.85 -21.39
C THR A 36 12.09 -49.06 -20.60
N PHE A 37 11.17 -49.92 -20.15
CA PHE A 37 11.53 -51.09 -19.37
C PHE A 37 12.48 -52.05 -20.11
N GLU A 38 12.26 -52.28 -21.40
CA GLU A 38 13.15 -53.09 -22.24
C GLU A 38 14.55 -52.47 -22.39
N GLN A 39 14.65 -51.14 -22.50
CA GLN A 39 15.94 -50.45 -22.51
C GLN A 39 16.69 -50.64 -21.19
N LYS A 40 15.98 -50.60 -20.06
CA LYS A 40 16.56 -50.91 -18.74
C LYS A 40 17.06 -52.36 -18.68
N LYS A 41 16.25 -53.34 -19.10
CA LYS A 41 16.65 -54.77 -19.16
C LYS A 41 17.89 -54.98 -20.03
N ASN A 42 17.92 -54.39 -21.23
CA ASN A 42 19.06 -54.47 -22.14
C ASN A 42 20.32 -53.82 -21.56
N HIS A 43 20.19 -52.72 -20.83
CA HIS A 43 21.30 -52.08 -20.17
C HIS A 43 21.81 -52.90 -18.98
N ILE A 44 20.91 -53.45 -18.15
CA ILE A 44 21.25 -54.37 -17.07
C ILE A 44 21.99 -55.61 -17.62
N LYS A 45 21.55 -56.15 -18.76
CA LYS A 45 22.25 -57.23 -19.47
C LYS A 45 23.70 -56.86 -19.80
N LYS A 46 23.95 -55.61 -20.20
CA LYS A 46 25.30 -55.11 -20.47
C LYS A 46 26.13 -54.97 -19.19
N ILE A 47 25.52 -54.49 -18.09
CA ILE A 47 26.16 -54.38 -16.78
C ILE A 47 26.61 -55.77 -16.30
N PHE A 48 25.68 -56.73 -16.28
CA PHE A 48 25.98 -58.09 -15.84
C PHE A 48 27.00 -58.80 -16.74
N LYS A 49 26.99 -58.56 -18.06
CA LYS A 49 28.07 -59.02 -18.99
C LYS A 49 29.39 -58.24 -18.85
N SER A 50 29.50 -57.31 -17.90
CA SER A 50 30.67 -56.45 -17.70
C SER A 50 31.09 -55.65 -18.93
N SER A 51 30.12 -55.27 -19.76
CA SER A 51 30.35 -54.60 -21.06
C SER A 51 30.15 -53.08 -21.01
N THR A 52 29.70 -52.54 -19.87
CA THR A 52 29.58 -51.09 -19.67
C THR A 52 30.94 -50.49 -19.27
N PRO A 53 31.24 -49.23 -19.63
CA PRO A 53 32.55 -48.62 -19.35
C PRO A 53 32.94 -48.66 -17.86
N ASN A 54 31.97 -48.51 -16.95
CA ASN A 54 32.18 -48.58 -15.51
C ASN A 54 32.52 -50.01 -15.07
N MET A 55 31.77 -51.02 -15.52
CA MET A 55 32.05 -52.42 -15.18
C MET A 55 33.37 -52.91 -15.78
N ILE A 56 33.72 -52.52 -17.01
CA ILE A 56 35.02 -52.85 -17.62
C ILE A 56 36.16 -52.33 -16.73
N ARG A 57 36.06 -51.09 -16.24
CA ARG A 57 37.06 -50.50 -15.33
C ARG A 57 37.13 -51.24 -13.99
N GLN A 58 35.98 -51.66 -13.44
CA GLN A 58 35.94 -52.42 -12.18
C GLN A 58 36.52 -53.83 -12.34
N ARG A 59 36.20 -54.53 -13.43
CA ARG A 59 36.74 -55.86 -13.74
C ARG A 59 38.24 -55.86 -13.96
N ARG A 60 38.79 -54.81 -14.61
CA ARG A 60 40.25 -54.62 -14.73
C ARG A 60 40.95 -54.47 -13.38
N LYS A 61 40.23 -54.03 -12.34
CA LYS A 61 40.72 -53.93 -10.95
C LYS A 61 40.48 -55.20 -10.12
N GLY A 62 40.06 -56.30 -10.75
CA GLY A 62 39.82 -57.58 -10.07
C GLY A 62 38.47 -57.69 -9.35
N ALA A 63 37.50 -56.81 -9.65
CA ALA A 63 36.17 -56.91 -9.04
C ALA A 63 35.45 -58.22 -9.42
N PRO A 64 34.66 -58.81 -8.50
CA PRO A 64 33.89 -60.03 -8.75
C PRO A 64 32.84 -59.85 -9.86
N ASP A 65 32.23 -60.95 -10.29
CA ASP A 65 31.19 -60.89 -11.33
C ASP A 65 30.00 -60.05 -10.83
N PRO A 66 29.56 -59.02 -11.59
CA PRO A 66 28.49 -58.13 -11.15
C PRO A 66 27.15 -58.85 -10.94
N PHE A 67 26.84 -59.89 -11.71
CA PHE A 67 25.59 -60.64 -11.54
C PHE A 67 25.54 -61.35 -10.18
N PHE A 68 26.57 -62.14 -9.87
CA PHE A 68 26.67 -62.85 -8.59
C PHE A 68 26.85 -61.90 -7.41
N THR A 69 27.50 -60.76 -7.62
CA THR A 69 27.62 -59.69 -6.61
C THR A 69 26.26 -59.14 -6.22
N TYR A 70 25.38 -58.90 -7.20
CA TYR A 70 24.03 -58.41 -6.94
C TYR A 70 23.17 -59.47 -6.25
N ILE A 71 23.20 -60.70 -6.76
CA ILE A 71 22.39 -61.81 -6.27
C ILE A 71 22.70 -62.17 -4.82
N LYS A 72 23.94 -62.00 -4.38
CA LYS A 72 24.33 -62.25 -2.99
C LYS A 72 23.52 -61.42 -1.97
N ASN A 73 22.93 -60.29 -2.38
CA ASN A 73 22.06 -59.48 -1.53
C ASN A 73 20.74 -60.16 -1.15
N TYR A 74 20.34 -61.24 -1.84
CA TYR A 74 19.14 -62.03 -1.55
C TYR A 74 19.42 -63.22 -0.63
N LYS A 75 20.64 -63.35 -0.10
CA LYS A 75 20.98 -64.42 0.84
C LYS A 75 20.36 -64.11 2.21
N GLU A 76 19.35 -64.88 2.58
CA GLU A 76 18.78 -64.90 3.94
C GLU A 76 19.43 -66.00 4.80
N ASN A 77 19.28 -65.89 6.12
CA ASN A 77 19.74 -66.90 7.07
C ASN A 77 18.81 -68.14 7.00
N GLU A 78 19.44 -69.31 6.93
CA GLU A 78 18.88 -70.66 7.13
C GLU A 78 17.49 -70.92 6.56
N ILE A 79 17.47 -71.41 5.32
CA ILE A 79 16.29 -72.03 4.74
C ILE A 79 16.23 -73.50 5.21
N PRO A 80 15.08 -73.99 5.70
CA PRO A 80 14.97 -75.29 6.36
C PRO A 80 14.94 -76.51 5.41
N THR A 81 15.03 -76.34 4.10
CA THR A 81 14.74 -77.40 3.12
C THR A 81 16.01 -78.04 2.55
N GLU A 82 16.05 -79.37 2.56
CA GLU A 82 17.20 -80.17 2.09
C GLU A 82 17.15 -80.52 0.58
N ASN A 83 15.98 -80.38 -0.06
CA ASN A 83 15.77 -80.81 -1.45
C ASN A 83 15.10 -79.70 -2.29
N PHE A 84 15.58 -79.54 -3.53
CA PHE A 84 15.04 -78.66 -4.57
C PHE A 84 13.51 -78.65 -4.68
N PHE A 85 12.88 -79.84 -4.71
CA PHE A 85 11.43 -79.98 -4.83
C PHE A 85 10.69 -79.36 -3.64
N GLN A 86 11.13 -79.68 -2.42
CA GLN A 86 10.53 -79.18 -1.19
C GLN A 86 10.73 -77.66 -1.08
N PHE A 87 11.88 -77.18 -1.52
CA PHE A 87 12.19 -75.76 -1.54
C PHE A 87 11.32 -74.97 -2.52
N ILE A 88 11.04 -75.51 -3.72
CA ILE A 88 10.09 -74.91 -4.66
C ILE A 88 8.69 -74.77 -4.03
N ASN A 89 8.21 -75.84 -3.40
CA ASN A 89 6.89 -75.82 -2.75
C ASN A 89 6.84 -74.80 -1.61
N TYR A 90 7.89 -74.72 -0.80
CA TYR A 90 8.01 -73.71 0.23
C TYR A 90 7.98 -72.29 -0.35
N LEU A 91 8.75 -72.01 -1.41
CA LEU A 91 8.75 -70.72 -2.08
C LEU A 91 7.40 -70.39 -2.73
N ASN A 92 6.66 -71.39 -3.18
CA ASN A 92 5.32 -71.20 -3.77
C ASN A 92 4.26 -70.87 -2.72
N GLU A 93 4.40 -71.34 -1.47
CA GLU A 93 3.51 -70.97 -0.35
C GLU A 93 3.66 -69.49 0.05
N LEU A 94 4.84 -68.89 -0.17
CA LEU A 94 5.08 -67.46 0.05
C LEU A 94 4.40 -66.62 -1.05
N LYS A 95 3.09 -66.37 -0.89
CA LYS A 95 2.23 -65.69 -1.88
C LYS A 95 2.70 -64.29 -2.28
N GLU A 96 3.42 -63.58 -1.40
CA GLU A 96 3.84 -62.20 -1.62
C GLU A 96 5.22 -62.05 -2.31
N MET A 97 5.91 -63.15 -2.60
CA MET A 97 7.27 -63.11 -3.15
C MET A 97 7.27 -63.06 -4.69
N PHE A 98 7.99 -62.08 -5.24
CA PHE A 98 8.15 -61.96 -6.69
C PHE A 98 8.93 -63.14 -7.29
N VAL A 99 8.61 -63.49 -8.54
CA VAL A 99 9.18 -64.67 -9.24
C VAL A 99 10.70 -64.59 -9.38
N TYR A 100 11.25 -63.41 -9.69
CA TYR A 100 12.69 -63.23 -9.79
C TYR A 100 13.41 -63.47 -8.46
N ILE A 101 12.77 -63.19 -7.31
CA ILE A 101 13.32 -63.47 -5.98
C ILE A 101 13.35 -64.98 -5.75
N LYS A 102 12.25 -65.68 -6.07
CA LYS A 102 12.18 -67.14 -5.97
C LYS A 102 13.24 -67.82 -6.83
N TYR A 103 13.41 -67.33 -8.07
CA TYR A 103 14.45 -67.79 -8.98
C TYR A 103 15.85 -67.59 -8.41
N VAL A 104 16.14 -66.41 -7.85
CA VAL A 104 17.43 -66.12 -7.22
C VAL A 104 17.68 -67.02 -6.01
N LYS A 105 16.66 -67.23 -5.16
CA LYS A 105 16.77 -68.14 -4.02
C LYS A 105 17.06 -69.57 -4.48
N LEU A 106 16.39 -70.06 -5.52
CA LEU A 106 16.71 -71.36 -6.12
C LEU A 106 18.14 -71.40 -6.66
N LEU A 107 18.59 -70.35 -7.34
CA LEU A 107 19.92 -70.29 -7.93
C LEU A 107 21.04 -70.29 -6.86
N ILE A 108 20.79 -69.69 -5.69
CA ILE A 108 21.76 -69.67 -4.58
C ILE A 108 21.84 -71.05 -3.90
N HIS A 109 20.71 -71.72 -3.69
CA HIS A 109 20.63 -72.93 -2.86
C HIS A 109 20.77 -74.24 -3.66
N PHE A 110 20.28 -74.27 -4.90
CA PHE A 110 20.23 -75.45 -5.77
C PHE A 110 20.59 -75.05 -7.23
N PRO A 111 21.82 -74.58 -7.48
CA PRO A 111 22.23 -74.06 -8.78
C PRO A 111 22.20 -75.12 -9.89
N GLU A 112 22.60 -76.36 -9.60
CA GLU A 112 22.68 -77.41 -10.63
C GLU A 112 21.29 -77.92 -11.02
N GLU A 113 20.42 -78.17 -10.05
CA GLU A 113 19.04 -78.60 -10.28
C GLU A 113 18.23 -77.52 -11.01
N LEU A 114 18.48 -76.24 -10.69
CA LEU A 114 17.85 -75.14 -11.42
C LEU A 114 18.34 -75.08 -12.87
N ARG A 115 19.64 -75.30 -13.13
CA ARG A 115 20.22 -75.32 -14.49
C ARG A 115 19.63 -76.42 -15.35
N GLU A 116 19.42 -77.61 -14.79
CA GLU A 116 18.75 -78.72 -15.49
C GLU A 116 17.33 -78.35 -15.95
N ASN A 117 16.68 -77.39 -15.30
CA ASN A 117 15.31 -76.97 -15.58
C ASN A 117 15.20 -75.67 -16.40
N PHE A 118 16.29 -75.07 -16.89
CA PHE A 118 16.23 -73.80 -17.62
C PHE A 118 15.38 -73.82 -18.87
N GLU A 119 15.47 -74.88 -19.69
CA GLU A 119 14.67 -75.01 -20.91
C GLU A 119 13.16 -74.95 -20.60
N ARG A 120 12.78 -75.58 -19.49
CA ARG A 120 11.40 -75.59 -19.02
C ARG A 120 10.95 -74.22 -18.52
N ILE A 121 11.81 -73.48 -17.82
CA ILE A 121 11.51 -72.09 -17.40
C ILE A 121 11.27 -71.22 -18.63
N GLU A 122 12.13 -71.32 -19.64
CA GLU A 122 11.97 -70.57 -20.89
C GLU A 122 10.68 -70.91 -21.62
N GLU A 123 10.36 -72.21 -21.73
CA GLU A 123 9.12 -72.67 -22.34
C GLU A 123 7.90 -72.15 -21.58
N ASN A 124 7.93 -72.17 -20.24
CA ASN A 124 6.88 -71.62 -19.40
C ASN A 124 6.69 -70.11 -19.65
N ILE A 125 7.78 -69.33 -19.68
CA ILE A 125 7.74 -67.88 -19.97
C ILE A 125 7.13 -67.63 -21.35
N ARG A 126 7.57 -68.35 -22.39
CA ARG A 126 7.06 -68.20 -23.77
C ARG A 126 5.58 -68.53 -23.88
N ASN A 127 5.13 -69.56 -23.16
CA ASN A 127 3.74 -70.01 -23.16
C ASN A 127 2.83 -69.24 -22.19
N GLY A 128 3.34 -68.19 -21.52
CA GLY A 128 2.57 -67.41 -20.54
C GLY A 128 2.18 -68.20 -19.29
N LYS A 129 2.86 -69.31 -18.99
CA LYS A 129 2.69 -70.09 -17.76
C LYS A 129 3.54 -69.52 -16.63
N TYR A 130 3.30 -69.97 -15.41
CA TYR A 130 4.14 -69.61 -14.27
C TYR A 130 5.59 -70.10 -14.51
N PRO A 131 6.61 -69.22 -14.48
CA PRO A 131 7.96 -69.58 -14.91
C PRO A 131 8.59 -70.74 -14.13
N LEU A 132 8.30 -70.84 -12.82
CA LEU A 132 8.82 -71.87 -11.93
C LEU A 132 7.84 -73.04 -11.77
N ASP A 133 6.95 -73.25 -12.74
CA ASP A 133 6.09 -74.44 -12.78
C ASP A 133 6.86 -75.63 -13.35
N PHE A 134 7.48 -76.37 -12.43
CA PHE A 134 8.18 -77.60 -12.74
C PHE A 134 7.25 -78.84 -12.71
N GLY A 135 5.92 -78.68 -12.65
CA GLY A 135 4.98 -79.81 -12.63
C GLY A 135 5.27 -80.80 -11.49
N ASN A 136 5.90 -80.27 -10.46
CA ASN A 136 6.46 -80.99 -9.34
C ASN A 136 5.33 -81.27 -8.35
N ASN A 137 4.52 -82.27 -8.69
CA ASN A 137 3.48 -82.79 -7.81
C ASN A 137 4.07 -83.80 -6.83
N PHE A 138 3.52 -83.84 -5.61
CA PHE A 138 3.84 -84.90 -4.65
C PHE A 138 3.51 -86.25 -5.28
N LYS A 139 4.43 -87.21 -5.20
CA LYS A 139 4.26 -88.52 -5.85
C LYS A 139 3.19 -89.36 -5.18
N ASN A 140 3.00 -89.19 -3.86
CA ASN A 140 1.96 -89.85 -3.08
C ASN A 140 1.55 -89.00 -1.85
N VAL A 141 0.50 -89.46 -1.15
CA VAL A 141 -0.06 -88.79 0.03
C VAL A 141 0.93 -88.78 1.21
N GLU A 142 1.76 -89.80 1.35
CA GLU A 142 2.72 -89.89 2.46
C GLU A 142 3.85 -88.86 2.30
N ASP A 143 4.33 -88.64 1.07
CA ASP A 143 5.29 -87.59 0.74
C ASP A 143 4.73 -86.20 1.10
N LEU A 144 3.44 -85.96 0.80
CA LEU A 144 2.75 -84.73 1.19
C LEU A 144 2.64 -84.60 2.70
N LYS A 145 2.22 -85.65 3.42
CA LYS A 145 2.12 -85.64 4.89
C LYS A 145 3.47 -85.35 5.55
N ASN A 146 4.54 -85.96 5.07
CA ASN A 146 5.89 -85.76 5.58
C ASN A 146 6.38 -84.32 5.32
N TYR A 147 6.13 -83.78 4.12
CA TYR A 147 6.40 -82.37 3.83
C TYR A 147 5.64 -81.44 4.79
N LEU A 148 4.34 -81.67 4.97
CA LEU A 148 3.51 -80.84 5.84
C LEU A 148 4.00 -80.89 7.29
N ARG A 149 4.34 -82.07 7.83
CA ARG A 149 4.91 -82.22 9.19
C ARG A 149 6.27 -81.55 9.35
N LYS A 150 7.13 -81.62 8.32
CA LYS A 150 8.50 -81.06 8.40
C LYS A 150 8.52 -79.54 8.26
N TYR A 151 7.64 -78.97 7.43
CA TYR A 151 7.72 -77.56 7.03
C TYR A 151 6.59 -76.66 7.53
N ARG A 152 5.44 -77.22 7.94
CA ARG A 152 4.35 -76.41 8.49
C ARG A 152 4.31 -76.54 10.01
N LYS A 153 4.63 -75.43 10.68
CA LYS A 153 4.65 -75.29 12.14
C LYS A 153 3.33 -75.72 12.82
N TYR A 154 2.21 -75.63 12.11
CA TYR A 154 0.87 -75.95 12.63
C TYR A 154 0.32 -77.29 12.11
N ILE A 155 1.17 -78.23 11.71
CA ILE A 155 0.77 -79.60 11.35
C ILE A 155 1.65 -80.63 12.08
N GLY A 156 1.06 -81.69 12.65
CA GLY A 156 1.78 -82.77 13.32
C GLY A 156 1.46 -82.90 14.82
N LEU A 157 2.39 -83.51 15.58
CA LEU A 157 2.19 -83.83 17.01
C LEU A 157 2.48 -82.65 17.96
N ASN A 158 3.09 -81.57 17.46
CA ASN A 158 3.49 -80.42 18.29
C ASN A 158 2.65 -79.18 17.98
N VAL A 159 1.49 -79.34 17.33
CA VAL A 159 0.69 -78.21 16.83
C VAL A 159 0.12 -77.39 17.96
N SER A 160 -0.44 -78.03 18.98
CA SER A 160 -0.98 -77.38 20.18
C SER A 160 0.10 -76.52 20.85
N GLU A 161 1.27 -77.08 21.14
CA GLU A 161 2.40 -76.34 21.72
C GLU A 161 2.86 -75.17 20.82
N ASN A 162 2.96 -75.39 19.51
CA ASN A 162 3.35 -74.35 18.57
C ASN A 162 2.34 -73.20 18.48
N ILE A 163 1.05 -73.50 18.59
CA ILE A 163 -0.02 -72.49 18.69
C ILE A 163 0.18 -71.67 19.96
N ILE A 164 0.33 -72.33 21.12
CA ILE A 164 0.54 -71.67 22.41
C ILE A 164 1.76 -70.74 22.36
N LYS A 165 2.93 -71.24 21.93
CA LYS A 165 4.13 -70.41 21.75
C LYS A 165 3.93 -69.22 20.82
N SER A 166 3.06 -69.38 19.81
CA SER A 166 2.79 -68.32 18.85
C SER A 166 1.80 -67.27 19.38
N ILE A 167 1.13 -67.50 20.50
CA ILE A 167 0.21 -66.52 21.11
C ILE A 167 0.75 -65.91 22.41
N GLU A 168 1.87 -66.38 22.93
CA GLU A 168 2.50 -65.87 24.16
C GLU A 168 2.76 -64.35 24.11
N HIS A 169 3.18 -63.81 22.96
CA HIS A 169 3.46 -62.38 22.81
C HIS A 169 2.21 -61.49 22.80
N TYR A 170 1.01 -62.07 22.68
CA TYR A 170 -0.26 -61.35 22.76
C TYR A 170 -0.81 -61.26 24.18
N HIS A 171 -0.21 -61.97 25.13
CA HIS A 171 -0.60 -61.91 26.52
C HIS A 171 0.04 -60.72 27.27
N ASP A 172 -0.50 -60.44 28.46
CA ASP A 172 0.00 -59.38 29.34
C ASP A 172 1.39 -59.69 29.93
N LYS A 173 1.99 -58.72 30.61
CA LYS A 173 3.32 -58.86 31.23
C LYS A 173 3.34 -59.83 32.42
N GLU A 174 2.18 -60.25 32.94
CA GLU A 174 2.08 -61.19 34.05
C GLU A 174 1.91 -62.65 33.60
N TYR A 175 1.63 -62.86 32.31
CA TYR A 175 1.39 -64.15 31.70
C TYR A 175 2.43 -65.20 32.08
N GLU A 176 3.71 -64.89 31.92
CA GLU A 176 4.79 -65.85 32.18
C GLU A 176 4.79 -66.32 33.63
N LYS A 177 4.56 -65.41 34.59
CA LYS A 177 4.49 -65.75 36.02
C LYS A 177 3.26 -66.59 36.35
N LYS A 178 2.11 -66.27 35.77
CA LYS A 178 0.85 -67.01 35.96
C LYS A 178 0.94 -68.40 35.32
N LEU A 179 1.53 -68.50 34.15
CA LEU A 179 1.76 -69.75 33.43
C LEU A 179 2.65 -70.69 34.23
N ILE A 180 3.76 -70.21 34.79
CA ILE A 180 4.67 -71.04 35.63
C ILE A 180 3.90 -71.61 36.83
N ARG A 181 3.20 -70.76 37.59
CA ARG A 181 2.42 -71.22 38.76
C ARG A 181 1.32 -72.20 38.38
N CYS A 182 0.62 -71.94 37.28
CA CYS A 182 -0.46 -72.82 36.83
C CYS A 182 0.10 -74.18 36.38
N LYS A 183 1.28 -74.22 35.74
CA LYS A 183 1.95 -75.48 35.39
C LYS A 183 2.30 -76.30 36.63
N GLU A 184 2.91 -75.68 37.64
CA GLU A 184 3.27 -76.34 38.91
C GLU A 184 2.04 -76.92 39.60
N GLU A 185 0.90 -76.24 39.56
CA GLU A 185 -0.32 -76.68 40.22
C GLU A 185 -1.02 -77.86 39.52
N ILE A 186 -0.95 -77.93 38.19
CA ILE A 186 -1.67 -78.94 37.39
C ILE A 186 -0.76 -80.06 36.88
N GLU A 187 0.53 -80.06 37.21
CA GLU A 187 1.52 -81.02 36.67
C GLU A 187 1.12 -82.48 36.92
N GLU A 188 0.45 -82.76 38.03
CA GLU A 188 0.00 -84.10 38.41
C GLU A 188 -1.43 -84.42 37.95
N PHE A 189 -2.15 -83.46 37.34
CA PHE A 189 -3.57 -83.61 37.02
C PHE A 189 -3.78 -84.47 35.78
N ASN A 190 -4.58 -85.52 35.87
CA ASN A 190 -5.12 -86.14 34.65
C ASN A 190 -6.21 -85.25 34.01
N LEU A 191 -6.63 -85.58 32.78
CA LEU A 191 -7.63 -84.79 32.04
C LEU A 191 -8.95 -84.60 32.80
N LEU A 192 -9.39 -85.62 33.54
CA LEU A 192 -10.63 -85.54 34.32
C LEU A 192 -10.49 -84.58 35.49
N GLU A 193 -9.38 -84.66 36.23
CA GLU A 193 -9.06 -83.76 37.34
C GLU A 193 -8.90 -82.31 36.87
N TYR A 194 -8.26 -82.13 35.72
CA TYR A 194 -8.15 -80.83 35.06
C TYR A 194 -9.51 -80.25 34.70
N TYR A 195 -10.37 -81.02 34.05
CA TYR A 195 -11.71 -80.57 33.65
C TYR A 195 -12.59 -80.25 34.87
N GLN A 196 -12.54 -81.07 35.92
CA GLN A 196 -13.31 -80.83 37.15
C GLN A 196 -12.84 -79.58 37.89
N SER A 197 -11.54 -79.31 37.88
CA SER A 197 -10.93 -78.14 38.54
C SER A 197 -10.88 -76.90 37.64
N PHE A 198 -11.39 -77.00 36.41
CA PHE A 198 -11.15 -76.00 35.37
C PHE A 198 -11.75 -74.64 35.70
N GLU A 199 -12.98 -74.57 36.21
CA GLU A 199 -13.61 -73.28 36.53
C GLU A 199 -12.87 -72.54 37.67
N ASP A 200 -12.36 -73.29 38.66
CA ASP A 200 -11.56 -72.72 39.76
C ASP A 200 -10.18 -72.24 39.27
N LEU A 201 -9.54 -73.01 38.39
CA LEU A 201 -8.28 -72.63 37.76
C LEU A 201 -8.45 -71.41 36.85
N LYS A 202 -9.50 -71.40 36.03
CA LYS A 202 -9.88 -70.31 35.13
C LYS A 202 -10.16 -69.02 35.88
N GLY A 203 -10.81 -69.07 37.05
CA GLY A 203 -11.02 -67.90 37.90
C GLY A 203 -9.71 -67.28 38.41
N ARG A 204 -8.67 -68.09 38.63
CA ARG A 204 -7.37 -67.65 39.16
C ARG A 204 -6.37 -67.23 38.08
N TYR A 205 -6.28 -67.98 36.99
CA TYR A 205 -5.24 -67.79 35.97
C TYR A 205 -5.81 -67.35 34.61
N GLY A 206 -7.08 -67.59 34.35
CA GLY A 206 -7.72 -67.32 33.06
C GLY A 206 -7.62 -68.50 32.09
N THR A 207 -8.68 -68.69 31.29
CA THR A 207 -8.87 -69.83 30.38
C THR A 207 -7.66 -70.12 29.51
N SER A 208 -7.12 -69.09 28.83
CA SER A 208 -5.99 -69.26 27.91
C SER A 208 -4.71 -69.71 28.62
N ILE A 209 -4.50 -69.28 29.88
CA ILE A 209 -3.31 -69.67 30.66
C ILE A 209 -3.46 -71.10 31.16
N CYS A 210 -4.65 -71.47 31.66
CA CYS A 210 -4.93 -72.84 32.10
C CYS A 210 -4.76 -73.85 30.96
N ASN A 211 -5.30 -73.55 29.78
CA ASN A 211 -5.19 -74.41 28.60
C ASN A 211 -3.74 -74.49 28.11
N ALA A 212 -3.03 -73.35 28.07
CA ALA A 212 -1.61 -73.30 27.73
C ALA A 212 -0.75 -74.12 28.71
N ALA A 213 -1.00 -74.00 30.01
CA ALA A 213 -0.29 -74.74 31.04
C ALA A 213 -0.49 -76.24 30.84
N TYR A 214 -1.74 -76.68 30.65
CA TYR A 214 -2.08 -78.10 30.51
C TYR A 214 -1.43 -78.71 29.26
N ILE A 215 -1.46 -78.00 28.13
CA ILE A 215 -0.79 -78.42 26.90
C ILE A 215 0.73 -78.61 27.09
N LEU A 216 1.36 -77.72 27.87
CA LEU A 216 2.80 -77.72 28.07
C LEU A 216 3.27 -78.75 29.11
N THR A 217 2.40 -79.19 30.03
CA THR A 217 2.72 -80.22 31.02
C THR A 217 2.29 -81.63 30.58
N HIS A 218 1.33 -81.76 29.66
CA HIS A 218 0.76 -83.04 29.21
C HIS A 218 0.99 -83.32 27.71
N PRO A 219 2.24 -83.38 27.21
CA PRO A 219 2.52 -83.56 25.78
C PRO A 219 2.10 -84.93 25.22
N LYS A 220 1.76 -85.89 26.09
CA LYS A 220 1.36 -87.25 25.73
C LYS A 220 -0.16 -87.45 25.66
N GLU A 221 -0.95 -86.43 26.02
CA GLU A 221 -2.41 -86.49 25.96
C GLU A 221 -2.91 -86.60 24.52
N ASP A 222 -4.19 -86.94 24.35
CA ASP A 222 -4.82 -86.98 23.03
C ASP A 222 -4.65 -85.65 22.28
N GLN A 223 -4.10 -85.73 21.08
CA GLN A 223 -3.78 -84.56 20.26
C GLN A 223 -5.01 -83.77 19.84
N ASP A 224 -6.15 -84.43 19.66
CA ASP A 224 -7.40 -83.72 19.33
C ASP A 224 -7.84 -82.86 20.52
N ILE A 225 -7.66 -83.35 21.75
CA ILE A 225 -7.96 -82.62 22.98
C ILE A 225 -7.01 -81.44 23.15
N LEU A 226 -5.70 -81.68 23.02
CA LEU A 226 -4.69 -80.62 23.10
C LEU A 226 -4.89 -79.54 22.03
N LEU A 227 -5.32 -79.92 20.83
CA LEU A 227 -5.64 -78.99 19.76
C LEU A 227 -6.88 -78.16 20.09
N LEU A 228 -7.94 -78.78 20.63
CA LEU A 228 -9.14 -78.06 21.05
C LEU A 228 -8.82 -77.02 22.14
N LEU A 229 -8.02 -77.40 23.15
CA LEU A 229 -7.56 -76.49 24.19
C LEU A 229 -6.75 -75.32 23.60
N ALA A 230 -5.88 -75.59 22.63
CA ALA A 230 -5.09 -74.56 21.96
C ALA A 230 -5.99 -73.59 21.15
N LEU A 231 -6.99 -74.11 20.45
CA LEU A 231 -7.97 -73.31 19.71
C LEU A 231 -8.82 -72.44 20.64
N GLU A 232 -9.22 -72.98 21.79
CA GLU A 232 -9.94 -72.23 22.81
C GLU A 232 -9.09 -71.10 23.39
N SER A 233 -7.80 -71.34 23.67
CA SER A 233 -6.87 -70.28 24.08
C SER A 233 -6.80 -69.13 23.07
N VAL A 234 -6.66 -69.48 21.78
CA VAL A 234 -6.66 -68.49 20.69
C VAL A 234 -7.98 -67.73 20.62
N PHE A 235 -9.10 -68.43 20.74
CA PHE A 235 -10.43 -67.82 20.70
C PHE A 235 -10.64 -66.82 21.83
N VAL A 236 -10.28 -67.19 23.06
CA VAL A 236 -10.38 -66.31 24.23
C VAL A 236 -9.51 -65.08 24.08
N LEU A 237 -8.27 -65.22 23.58
CA LEU A 237 -7.41 -64.08 23.27
C LEU A 237 -8.01 -63.14 22.23
N LEU A 238 -8.57 -63.68 21.16
CA LEU A 238 -9.22 -62.87 20.11
C LEU A 238 -10.43 -62.10 20.66
N GLN A 239 -11.20 -62.70 21.56
CA GLN A 239 -12.29 -62.00 22.24
C GLN A 239 -11.74 -60.84 23.09
N HIS A 240 -10.74 -61.07 23.93
CA HIS A 240 -10.15 -60.03 24.78
C HIS A 240 -9.57 -58.87 23.96
N GLN A 241 -8.83 -59.17 22.88
CA GLN A 241 -8.29 -58.12 22.00
C GLN A 241 -9.38 -57.29 21.31
N LYS A 242 -10.51 -57.90 20.96
CA LYS A 242 -11.64 -57.19 20.35
C LYS A 242 -12.27 -56.20 21.34
N PHE A 243 -12.38 -56.58 22.63
CA PHE A 243 -12.88 -55.68 23.67
C PHE A 243 -11.90 -54.53 23.96
N ASP A 244 -10.61 -54.82 24.11
CA ASP A 244 -9.58 -53.78 24.31
C ASP A 244 -9.53 -52.76 23.16
N ALA A 245 -9.73 -53.22 21.92
CA ALA A 245 -9.76 -52.35 20.76
C ALA A 245 -11.00 -51.43 20.76
N LEU A 246 -12.15 -51.92 21.22
CA LEU A 246 -13.39 -51.15 21.34
C LEU A 246 -13.28 -50.10 22.45
N ASP A 247 -12.77 -50.47 23.63
CA ASP A 247 -12.61 -49.56 24.76
C ASP A 247 -11.66 -48.39 24.43
N LYS A 248 -10.53 -48.69 23.76
CA LYS A 248 -9.60 -47.65 23.27
C LYS A 248 -10.25 -46.73 22.23
N LEU A 249 -11.21 -47.23 21.47
CA LEU A 249 -11.91 -46.46 20.44
C LEU A 249 -12.97 -45.55 21.07
N GLU A 250 -13.65 -46.05 22.10
CA GLU A 250 -14.58 -45.29 22.93
C GLU A 250 -13.86 -44.16 23.69
N ASP A 251 -12.70 -44.43 24.29
CA ASP A 251 -11.88 -43.41 24.94
C ASP A 251 -11.43 -42.31 23.98
N LYS A 252 -11.00 -42.68 22.77
CA LYS A 252 -10.64 -41.72 21.72
C LYS A 252 -11.84 -40.89 21.28
N LEU A 253 -12.99 -41.52 21.09
CA LEU A 253 -14.22 -40.85 20.71
C LEU A 253 -14.65 -39.84 21.78
N ASN A 254 -14.60 -40.23 23.05
CA ASN A 254 -14.92 -39.35 24.18
C ASN A 254 -13.99 -38.13 24.24
N ARG A 255 -12.68 -38.30 24.00
CA ARG A 255 -11.74 -37.18 23.91
C ARG A 255 -12.10 -36.22 22.77
N VAL A 256 -12.36 -36.74 21.58
CA VAL A 256 -12.76 -35.93 20.42
C VAL A 256 -14.06 -35.17 20.71
N ILE A 257 -15.04 -35.80 21.35
CA ILE A 257 -16.29 -35.15 21.76
C ILE A 257 -16.03 -34.03 22.77
N THR A 258 -15.15 -34.25 23.76
CA THR A 258 -14.80 -33.21 24.74
C THR A 258 -14.08 -32.02 24.10
N GLU A 259 -13.17 -32.26 23.16
CA GLU A 259 -12.46 -31.23 22.41
C GLU A 259 -13.45 -30.40 21.56
N ALA A 260 -14.29 -31.07 20.77
CA ALA A 260 -15.30 -30.41 19.93
C ALA A 260 -16.26 -29.54 20.77
N ASN A 261 -16.71 -30.04 21.93
CA ASN A 261 -17.57 -29.28 22.84
C ASN A 261 -16.87 -28.04 23.43
N SER A 262 -15.55 -28.10 23.63
CA SER A 262 -14.77 -26.97 24.12
C SER A 262 -14.58 -25.90 23.03
N GLU A 263 -14.31 -26.33 21.80
CA GLU A 263 -14.24 -25.45 20.63
C GLU A 263 -15.59 -24.79 20.35
N GLU A 264 -16.70 -25.52 20.44
CA GLU A 264 -18.04 -24.96 20.25
C GLU A 264 -18.34 -23.86 21.27
N LYS A 265 -17.96 -24.06 22.54
CA LYS A 265 -18.11 -23.03 23.59
C LYS A 265 -17.30 -21.78 23.27
N GLU A 266 -16.07 -21.95 22.79
CA GLU A 266 -15.22 -20.81 22.42
C GLU A 266 -15.78 -20.07 21.20
N HIS A 267 -16.21 -20.79 20.16
CA HIS A 267 -16.88 -20.20 19.01
C HIS A 267 -18.14 -19.43 19.41
N LYS A 268 -18.95 -19.95 20.34
CA LYS A 268 -20.12 -19.24 20.88
C LYS A 268 -19.73 -17.96 21.61
N ARG A 269 -18.62 -17.94 22.36
CA ARG A 269 -18.11 -16.72 23.01
C ARG A 269 -17.68 -15.68 22.00
N VAL A 270 -16.85 -16.06 21.03
CA VAL A 270 -16.38 -15.16 19.96
C VAL A 270 -17.56 -14.62 19.15
N LEU A 271 -18.56 -15.46 18.84
CA LEU A 271 -19.76 -15.02 18.13
C LEU A 271 -20.55 -13.98 18.94
N ASN A 272 -20.68 -14.18 20.26
CA ASN A 272 -21.35 -13.22 21.14
C ASN A 272 -20.59 -11.88 21.24
N GLU A 273 -19.26 -11.90 21.22
CA GLU A 273 -18.45 -10.68 21.18
C GLU A 273 -18.59 -9.95 19.84
N LYS A 274 -18.50 -10.68 18.73
CA LYS A 274 -18.64 -10.11 17.38
C LYS A 274 -20.04 -9.57 17.12
N THR A 275 -21.08 -10.22 17.62
CA THR A 275 -22.45 -9.70 17.52
C THR A 275 -22.64 -8.39 18.31
N LYS A 276 -22.03 -8.26 19.49
CA LYS A 276 -22.01 -6.99 20.25
C LYS A 276 -21.23 -5.90 19.51
N GLU A 277 -20.09 -6.24 18.92
CA GLU A 277 -19.27 -5.30 18.11
C GLU A 277 -20.05 -4.81 16.88
N VAL A 278 -20.75 -5.70 16.17
CA VAL A 278 -21.61 -5.32 15.04
C VAL A 278 -22.75 -4.41 15.48
N ALA A 279 -23.35 -4.65 16.65
CA ALA A 279 -24.40 -3.80 17.19
C ALA A 279 -23.89 -2.38 17.50
N SER A 280 -22.70 -2.25 18.10
CA SER A 280 -22.12 -0.93 18.39
C SER A 280 -21.75 -0.18 17.11
N GLN A 281 -21.16 -0.86 16.11
CA GLN A 281 -20.85 -0.28 14.81
C GLN A 281 -22.11 0.20 14.08
N LYS A 282 -23.23 -0.54 14.15
CA LYS A 282 -24.50 -0.10 13.56
C LYS A 282 -25.01 1.20 14.17
N GLU A 283 -24.88 1.39 15.49
CA GLU A 283 -25.23 2.65 16.15
C GLU A 283 -24.32 3.81 15.70
N VAL A 284 -23.00 3.58 15.57
CA VAL A 284 -22.06 4.58 15.03
C VAL A 284 -22.44 4.98 13.60
N ILE A 285 -22.73 4.01 12.72
CA ILE A 285 -23.16 4.27 11.34
C ILE A 285 -24.46 5.10 11.32
N LYS A 286 -25.40 4.79 12.20
CA LYS A 286 -26.65 5.54 12.32
C LYS A 286 -26.41 6.99 12.77
N GLY A 287 -25.46 7.21 13.68
CA GLY A 287 -24.99 8.54 14.08
C GLY A 287 -24.37 9.31 12.91
N LEU A 288 -23.42 8.70 12.20
CA LEU A 288 -22.77 9.31 11.03
C LEU A 288 -23.76 9.67 9.93
N ARG A 289 -24.77 8.82 9.67
CA ARG A 289 -25.84 9.12 8.70
C ARG A 289 -26.66 10.36 9.08
N ARG A 290 -26.97 10.54 10.37
CA ARG A 290 -27.67 11.73 10.86
C ARG A 290 -26.82 12.99 10.68
N ASN A 291 -25.55 12.93 11.05
CA ASN A 291 -24.62 14.05 10.89
C ASN A 291 -24.43 14.43 9.42
N ASN A 292 -24.25 13.44 8.53
CA ASN A 292 -24.13 13.71 7.09
C ASN A 292 -25.39 14.35 6.52
N LYS A 293 -26.58 13.97 7.00
CA LYS A 293 -27.82 14.61 6.58
C LYS A 293 -27.87 16.08 7.02
N GLN A 294 -27.51 16.36 8.27
CA GLN A 294 -27.45 17.74 8.80
C GLN A 294 -26.45 18.60 8.04
N LEU A 295 -25.23 18.09 7.79
CA LEU A 295 -24.23 18.79 6.99
C LEU A 295 -24.67 19.00 5.53
N GLY A 296 -25.45 18.09 4.97
CA GLY A 296 -26.07 18.25 3.66
C GLY A 296 -27.03 19.45 3.63
N GLU A 297 -27.94 19.53 4.61
CA GLU A 297 -28.89 20.63 4.76
C GLU A 297 -28.19 21.97 5.02
N GLU A 298 -27.12 22.00 5.84
CA GLU A 298 -26.31 23.20 6.07
C GLU A 298 -25.57 23.66 4.80
N ASN A 299 -25.00 22.73 4.03
CA ASN A 299 -24.33 23.05 2.78
C ASN A 299 -25.30 23.61 1.72
N GLU A 300 -26.53 23.09 1.65
CA GLU A 300 -27.56 23.64 0.76
C GLU A 300 -27.90 25.09 1.13
N LYS A 301 -28.14 25.38 2.43
CA LYS A 301 -28.38 26.75 2.90
C LYS A 301 -27.21 27.69 2.63
N LEU A 302 -25.98 27.22 2.81
CA LEU A 302 -24.79 28.02 2.51
C LEU A 302 -24.67 28.30 1.01
N ARG A 303 -25.00 27.34 0.14
CA ARG A 303 -25.04 27.56 -1.31
C ARG A 303 -26.10 28.58 -1.72
N GLU A 304 -27.29 28.51 -1.14
CA GLU A 304 -28.35 29.49 -1.35
C GLU A 304 -27.88 30.90 -0.93
N ASN A 305 -27.30 31.04 0.26
CA ASN A 305 -26.76 32.31 0.74
C ASN A 305 -25.63 32.87 -0.15
N ILE A 306 -24.76 32.02 -0.70
CA ILE A 306 -23.71 32.45 -1.64
C ILE A 306 -24.35 32.98 -2.92
N ASN A 307 -25.30 32.24 -3.50
CA ASN A 307 -25.99 32.66 -4.71
C ASN A 307 -26.73 33.99 -4.53
N GLU A 308 -27.42 34.18 -3.39
CA GLU A 308 -28.08 35.44 -3.06
C GLU A 308 -27.09 36.61 -3.00
N LYS A 309 -25.93 36.41 -2.36
CA LYS A 309 -24.86 37.41 -2.30
C LYS A 309 -24.27 37.71 -3.68
N ASP A 310 -24.04 36.70 -4.50
CA ASP A 310 -23.50 36.87 -5.86
C ASP A 310 -24.46 37.69 -6.73
N VAL A 311 -25.77 37.42 -6.64
CA VAL A 311 -26.80 38.23 -7.31
C VAL A 311 -26.79 39.67 -6.79
N TYR A 312 -26.73 39.86 -5.47
CA TYR A 312 -26.66 41.18 -4.85
C TYR A 312 -25.44 41.99 -5.30
N TYR A 313 -24.25 41.38 -5.28
CA TYR A 313 -23.01 42.02 -5.71
C TYR A 313 -23.01 42.29 -7.22
N SER A 314 -23.55 41.38 -8.03
CA SER A 314 -23.68 41.59 -9.48
C SER A 314 -24.57 42.79 -9.81
N ASN A 315 -25.70 42.94 -9.11
CA ASN A 315 -26.59 44.10 -9.27
C ASN A 315 -25.92 45.39 -8.79
N SER A 316 -25.28 45.37 -7.62
CA SER A 316 -24.55 46.53 -7.08
C SER A 316 -23.42 46.98 -8.02
N LEU A 317 -22.71 46.03 -8.65
CA LEU A 317 -21.69 46.35 -9.65
C LEU A 317 -22.30 47.04 -10.87
N LYS A 318 -23.42 46.55 -11.40
CA LYS A 318 -24.12 47.19 -12.53
C LYS A 318 -24.53 48.63 -12.21
N GLU A 319 -25.09 48.87 -11.02
CA GLU A 319 -25.47 50.21 -10.58
C GLU A 319 -24.26 51.14 -10.50
N LEU A 320 -23.15 50.68 -9.90
CA LEU A 320 -21.91 51.44 -9.83
C LEU A 320 -21.33 51.72 -11.21
N THR A 321 -21.36 50.75 -12.13
CA THR A 321 -20.90 50.95 -13.51
C THR A 321 -21.73 52.01 -14.22
N MET A 322 -23.06 51.98 -14.09
CA MET A 322 -23.94 53.02 -14.65
C MET A 322 -23.64 54.41 -14.08
N LEU A 323 -23.41 54.51 -12.76
CA LEU A 323 -23.04 55.77 -12.11
C LEU A 323 -21.68 56.31 -12.60
N ILE A 324 -20.70 55.43 -12.82
CA ILE A 324 -19.41 55.80 -13.40
C ILE A 324 -19.61 56.35 -14.81
N GLU A 325 -20.34 55.64 -15.67
CA GLU A 325 -20.63 56.08 -17.04
C GLU A 325 -21.35 57.44 -17.07
N GLU A 326 -22.32 57.66 -16.19
CA GLU A 326 -23.03 58.94 -16.09
C GLU A 326 -22.08 60.08 -15.67
N ASN A 327 -21.20 59.82 -14.70
CA ASN A 327 -20.22 60.79 -14.23
C ASN A 327 -19.15 61.09 -15.29
N GLU A 328 -18.73 60.10 -16.07
CA GLU A 328 -17.82 60.31 -17.20
C GLU A 328 -18.46 61.21 -18.26
N ARG A 329 -19.72 60.97 -18.63
CA ARG A 329 -20.46 61.85 -19.55
C ARG A 329 -20.58 63.28 -19.02
N LYS A 330 -20.88 63.45 -17.72
CA LYS A 330 -20.93 64.77 -17.08
C LYS A 330 -19.57 65.46 -17.13
N LYS A 331 -18.49 64.74 -16.80
CA LYS A 331 -17.12 65.25 -16.85
C LYS A 331 -16.77 65.72 -18.27
N GLU A 332 -17.07 64.92 -19.29
CA GLU A 332 -16.80 65.24 -20.69
C GLU A 332 -17.59 66.47 -21.15
N SER A 333 -18.87 66.56 -20.79
CA SER A 333 -19.68 67.77 -21.04
C SER A 333 -19.09 69.02 -20.38
N ILE A 334 -18.57 68.92 -19.16
CA ILE A 334 -17.95 70.04 -18.44
C ILE A 334 -16.66 70.45 -19.13
N ILE A 335 -15.81 69.50 -19.51
CA ILE A 335 -14.57 69.77 -20.25
C ILE A 335 -14.87 70.56 -21.52
N ASN A 336 -15.83 70.09 -22.33
CA ASN A 336 -16.24 70.77 -23.57
C ASN A 336 -16.72 72.20 -23.31
N GLN A 337 -17.50 72.44 -22.25
CA GLN A 337 -17.93 73.80 -21.89
C GLN A 337 -16.76 74.72 -21.53
N TYR A 338 -15.76 74.20 -20.81
CA TYR A 338 -14.57 74.98 -20.44
C TYR A 338 -13.66 75.26 -21.64
N GLU A 339 -13.51 74.32 -22.56
CA GLU A 339 -12.78 74.54 -23.82
C GLU A 339 -13.40 75.66 -24.66
N VAL A 340 -14.73 75.67 -24.78
CA VAL A 340 -15.45 76.75 -25.47
C VAL A 340 -15.22 78.09 -24.77
N LYS A 341 -15.29 78.15 -23.44
CA LYS A 341 -15.01 79.39 -22.67
C LYS A 341 -13.56 79.87 -22.87
N LEU A 342 -12.59 78.97 -22.82
CA LEU A 342 -11.17 79.28 -23.04
C LEU A 342 -10.93 79.85 -24.44
N SER A 343 -11.51 79.25 -25.48
CA SER A 343 -11.41 79.76 -26.85
C SER A 343 -11.96 81.19 -27.00
N THR A 344 -13.04 81.50 -26.27
CA THR A 344 -13.67 82.82 -26.28
C THR A 344 -12.80 83.86 -25.58
N ILE A 345 -12.16 83.49 -24.47
CA ILE A 345 -11.23 84.35 -23.72
C ILE A 345 -9.98 84.65 -24.56
N ASN A 346 -9.40 83.64 -25.22
CA ASN A 346 -8.23 83.83 -26.06
C ASN A 346 -8.49 84.82 -27.20
N ARG A 347 -9.64 84.71 -27.89
CA ARG A 347 -10.05 85.71 -28.91
C ARG A 347 -10.18 87.13 -28.36
N LYS A 348 -10.70 87.29 -27.14
CA LYS A 348 -10.79 88.61 -26.49
C LYS A 348 -9.42 89.18 -26.13
N SER A 349 -8.48 88.33 -25.71
CA SER A 349 -7.10 88.73 -25.40
C SER A 349 -6.37 89.22 -26.65
N GLU A 350 -6.50 88.50 -27.77
CA GLU A 350 -5.95 88.91 -29.07
C GLU A 350 -6.53 90.24 -29.57
N PHE A 351 -7.83 90.48 -29.33
CA PHE A 351 -8.45 91.76 -29.68
C PHE A 351 -7.90 92.93 -28.84
N ASN A 352 -7.68 92.71 -27.55
CA ASN A 352 -7.15 93.75 -26.66
C ASN A 352 -5.69 94.10 -26.96
N SER A 353 -4.86 93.12 -27.36
CA SER A 353 -3.46 93.40 -27.72
C SER A 353 -3.35 94.28 -28.98
N LEU A 354 -4.25 94.10 -29.95
CA LEU A 354 -4.35 94.96 -31.14
C LEU A 354 -4.72 96.41 -30.77
N LEU A 355 -5.64 96.61 -29.82
CA LEU A 355 -6.03 97.94 -29.33
C LEU A 355 -4.88 98.69 -28.61
N GLU A 356 -4.03 97.97 -27.86
CA GLU A 356 -2.87 98.60 -27.19
C GLU A 356 -1.80 99.08 -28.18
N ILE A 357 -1.61 98.37 -29.29
CA ILE A 357 -0.68 98.77 -30.34
C ILE A 357 -1.15 100.07 -31.02
N GLU A 358 -2.44 100.19 -31.35
CA GLU A 358 -3.00 101.42 -31.94
C GLU A 358 -2.88 102.64 -31.00
N ARG A 359 -3.03 102.46 -29.68
CA ARG A 359 -2.93 103.56 -28.71
C ARG A 359 -1.50 104.11 -28.60
N LYS A 360 -0.48 103.27 -28.74
CA LYS A 360 0.93 103.67 -28.65
C LYS A 360 1.42 104.43 -29.88
N GLU A 361 0.81 104.23 -31.05
CA GLU A 361 1.21 104.95 -32.27
C GLU A 361 0.63 106.37 -32.39
N LYS A 362 -0.54 106.65 -31.81
CA LYS A 362 -1.25 107.94 -32.02
C LYS A 362 -0.95 109.05 -31.00
N PHE A 363 -0.26 108.78 -29.89
CA PHE A 363 0.03 109.78 -28.85
C PHE A 363 1.54 109.87 -28.54
N LYS A 364 2.26 110.76 -29.26
CA LYS A 364 3.58 111.28 -28.84
C LYS A 364 3.42 112.73 -28.36
N PRO A 365 3.76 113.08 -27.11
CA PRO A 365 3.70 114.46 -26.64
C PRO A 365 4.91 115.27 -27.18
N TYR A 366 4.63 116.26 -28.01
CA TYR A 366 5.57 117.32 -28.40
C TYR A 366 5.43 118.53 -27.45
N TYR A 367 6.56 119.06 -26.99
CA TYR A 367 6.82 120.30 -26.22
C TYR A 367 6.77 120.25 -24.68
N SER A 368 7.92 120.58 -24.06
CA SER A 368 8.14 120.80 -22.63
C SER A 368 7.54 122.14 -22.18
N PHE A 369 6.53 122.11 -21.30
CA PHE A 369 5.99 123.27 -20.61
C PHE A 369 6.66 123.41 -19.23
N SER A 370 7.15 124.60 -18.90
CA SER A 370 7.70 124.93 -17.57
C SER A 370 6.93 126.12 -16.99
N ALA A 371 6.12 125.87 -15.95
CA ALA A 371 5.39 126.91 -15.22
C ALA A 371 6.24 127.50 -14.08
N ASN A 372 6.08 128.80 -13.81
CA ASN A 372 6.68 129.47 -12.66
C ASN A 372 5.77 129.47 -11.41
N TRP A 373 4.73 128.64 -11.41
CA TRP A 373 3.79 128.49 -10.28
C TRP A 373 3.52 127.03 -9.97
N GLY A 374 3.00 126.78 -8.77
CA GLY A 374 2.59 125.47 -8.30
C GLY A 374 1.20 125.50 -7.66
N LEU A 375 0.52 124.35 -7.66
CA LEU A 375 -0.82 124.22 -7.10
C LEU A 375 -0.82 123.21 -5.95
N ILE A 376 -1.36 123.62 -4.80
CA ILE A 376 -1.65 122.75 -3.67
C ILE A 376 -3.14 122.43 -3.68
N CYS A 377 -3.48 121.16 -3.88
CA CYS A 377 -4.87 120.68 -3.84
C CYS A 377 -4.98 119.42 -2.99
N LEU A 378 -6.16 119.22 -2.40
CA LEU A 378 -6.50 117.97 -1.70
C LEU A 378 -7.42 117.11 -2.57
N VAL A 379 -8.52 117.72 -3.03
CA VAL A 379 -9.55 117.11 -3.87
C VAL A 379 -9.06 117.14 -5.32
N ASP A 380 -9.40 116.09 -6.08
CA ASP A 380 -9.08 115.91 -7.50
C ASP A 380 -7.57 115.91 -7.86
N TYR A 381 -6.69 115.68 -6.86
CA TYR A 381 -5.24 115.63 -7.06
C TYR A 381 -4.79 114.61 -8.12
N GLU A 382 -5.27 113.36 -8.05
CA GLU A 382 -4.84 112.29 -8.98
C GLU A 382 -5.30 112.59 -10.42
N LEU A 383 -6.55 113.06 -10.58
CA LEU A 383 -7.10 113.47 -11.87
C LEU A 383 -6.34 114.67 -12.45
N THR A 384 -6.02 115.68 -11.63
CA THR A 384 -5.25 116.85 -12.09
C THR A 384 -3.85 116.45 -12.52
N LYS A 385 -3.22 115.51 -11.80
CA LYS A 385 -1.89 114.97 -12.13
C LYS A 385 -1.87 114.15 -13.42
N GLU A 386 -2.94 113.41 -13.70
CA GLU A 386 -3.07 112.63 -14.94
C GLU A 386 -3.31 113.53 -16.16
N ILE A 387 -4.10 114.61 -16.00
CA ILE A 387 -4.44 115.53 -17.08
C ILE A 387 -3.31 116.54 -17.36
N TYR A 388 -2.62 117.02 -16.32
CA TYR A 388 -1.54 118.01 -16.41
C TYR A 388 -0.27 117.54 -15.68
N PRO A 389 0.40 116.47 -16.15
CA PRO A 389 1.62 115.95 -15.53
C PRO A 389 2.78 116.96 -15.53
N GLU A 390 2.73 117.97 -16.39
CA GLU A 390 3.73 119.02 -16.52
C GLU A 390 3.68 120.11 -15.44
N ILE A 391 2.62 120.17 -14.62
CA ILE A 391 2.47 121.18 -13.55
C ILE A 391 2.98 120.63 -12.23
N LEU A 392 3.66 121.48 -11.46
CA LEU A 392 4.10 121.12 -10.10
C LEU A 392 2.90 121.13 -9.15
N LEU A 393 2.41 119.92 -8.84
CA LEU A 393 1.26 119.67 -7.97
C LEU A 393 1.70 119.09 -6.62
N ALA A 394 1.26 119.67 -5.52
CA ALA A 394 1.46 119.13 -4.18
C ALA A 394 0.13 118.75 -3.52
N LYS A 395 0.11 117.59 -2.87
CA LYS A 395 -1.07 117.12 -2.14
C LYS A 395 -1.09 117.73 -0.74
N ALA A 396 -2.16 118.43 -0.38
CA ALA A 396 -2.20 119.22 0.85
C ALA A 396 -2.06 118.42 2.18
N ASP A 397 -2.36 117.12 2.16
CA ASP A 397 -2.16 116.23 3.30
C ASP A 397 -0.70 115.78 3.49
N ARG A 398 0.12 115.86 2.43
CA ARG A 398 1.50 115.40 2.42
C ARG A 398 2.46 116.57 2.63
N LYS A 399 2.99 116.67 3.85
CA LYS A 399 3.96 117.71 4.23
C LYS A 399 5.24 117.69 3.37
N LYS A 400 5.64 116.52 2.86
CA LYS A 400 6.80 116.40 1.96
C LYS A 400 6.56 117.08 0.61
N ASP A 401 5.39 116.85 0.02
CA ASP A 401 5.01 117.41 -1.29
C ASP A 401 4.91 118.94 -1.22
N ILE A 402 4.35 119.48 -0.12
CA ILE A 402 4.29 120.92 0.13
C ILE A 402 5.70 121.50 0.25
N LYS A 403 6.58 120.88 1.03
CA LYS A 403 7.98 121.33 1.15
C LYS A 403 8.71 121.30 -0.20
N GLN A 404 8.55 120.25 -1.00
CA GLN A 404 9.18 120.15 -2.32
C GLN A 404 8.72 121.27 -3.26
N LEU A 405 7.44 121.62 -3.24
CA LEU A 405 6.90 122.69 -4.07
C LEU A 405 7.38 124.07 -3.58
N VAL A 406 7.42 124.28 -2.27
CA VAL A 406 7.84 125.54 -1.65
C VAL A 406 9.37 125.73 -1.73
N GLU A 407 10.17 124.68 -1.71
CA GLU A 407 11.64 124.76 -1.87
C GLU A 407 12.09 124.87 -3.34
N ASN A 408 11.21 124.59 -4.31
CA ASN A 408 11.57 124.62 -5.73
C ASN A 408 11.84 126.07 -6.22
N PRO A 409 13.06 126.40 -6.71
CA PRO A 409 13.41 127.76 -7.12
C PRO A 409 12.64 128.27 -8.34
N THR A 410 12.03 127.40 -9.16
CA THR A 410 11.27 127.84 -10.35
C THR A 410 9.88 128.36 -10.01
N VAL A 411 9.36 128.06 -8.81
CA VAL A 411 8.00 128.40 -8.41
C VAL A 411 8.01 129.69 -7.60
N GLU A 412 7.52 130.80 -8.17
CA GLU A 412 7.36 132.09 -7.49
C GLU A 412 6.00 132.21 -6.79
N ILE A 413 4.95 131.68 -7.43
CA ILE A 413 3.56 131.78 -6.96
C ILE A 413 3.04 130.39 -6.59
N VAL A 414 2.46 130.28 -5.38
CA VAL A 414 1.79 129.05 -4.93
C VAL A 414 0.31 129.31 -4.78
N TYR A 415 -0.47 128.64 -5.61
CA TYR A 415 -1.92 128.63 -5.55
C TYR A 415 -2.38 127.53 -4.60
N VAL A 416 -3.30 127.84 -3.68
CA VAL A 416 -3.86 126.86 -2.75
C VAL A 416 -5.35 126.75 -2.99
N LEU A 417 -5.78 125.56 -3.41
CA LEU A 417 -7.19 125.25 -3.64
C LEU A 417 -7.90 125.05 -2.30
N MET A 418 -8.79 125.99 -1.95
CA MET A 418 -9.52 125.99 -0.66
C MET A 418 -10.48 124.81 -0.52
N LYS A 419 -11.03 124.32 -1.63
CA LYS A 419 -11.98 123.20 -1.64
C LYS A 419 -11.41 121.95 -0.97
N GLY A 420 -12.09 121.51 0.10
CA GLY A 420 -11.72 120.35 0.89
C GLY A 420 -10.65 120.59 1.96
N LEU A 421 -10.09 121.80 2.08
CA LEU A 421 -9.14 122.14 3.14
C LEU A 421 -9.82 122.68 4.39
N SER A 422 -9.48 122.11 5.56
CA SER A 422 -9.89 122.70 6.85
C SER A 422 -9.15 124.02 7.13
N THR A 423 -9.80 124.97 7.81
CA THR A 423 -9.22 126.26 8.19
C THR A 423 -7.93 126.12 8.99
N ARG A 424 -7.80 125.07 9.82
CA ARG A 424 -6.57 124.77 10.56
C ARG A 424 -5.44 124.35 9.60
N ARG A 425 -5.75 123.50 8.61
CA ARG A 425 -4.75 123.00 7.65
C ARG A 425 -4.29 124.10 6.70
N PHE A 426 -5.22 124.92 6.25
CA PHE A 426 -4.93 126.10 5.45
C PHE A 426 -3.95 127.05 6.14
N LYS A 427 -4.17 127.39 7.42
CA LYS A 427 -3.23 128.24 8.19
C LYS A 427 -1.82 127.65 8.28
N ILE A 428 -1.70 126.32 8.37
CA ILE A 428 -0.39 125.64 8.38
C ILE A 428 0.31 125.79 7.04
N ILE A 429 -0.39 125.53 5.93
CA ILE A 429 0.16 125.64 4.57
C ILE A 429 0.56 127.08 4.27
N LYS A 430 -0.31 128.04 4.61
CA LYS A 430 -0.03 129.48 4.45
C LYS A 430 1.25 129.89 5.20
N ASN A 431 1.39 129.50 6.47
CA ASN A 431 2.58 129.78 7.25
C ASN A 431 3.85 129.10 6.68
N GLU A 432 3.73 127.96 5.99
CA GLU A 432 4.87 127.32 5.32
C GLU A 432 5.30 128.07 4.06
N ILE A 433 4.36 128.60 3.27
CA ILE A 433 4.65 129.38 2.07
C ILE A 433 5.26 130.74 2.43
N GLU A 434 4.69 131.44 3.42
CA GLU A 434 5.18 132.75 3.88
C GLU A 434 6.60 132.67 4.46
N LYS A 435 6.97 131.55 5.10
CA LYS A 435 8.35 131.31 5.58
C LYS A 435 9.40 131.24 4.46
N SER A 436 8.98 130.99 3.24
CA SER A 436 9.86 130.80 2.08
C SER A 436 9.83 131.97 1.10
N ASN A 437 9.31 133.14 1.51
CA ASN A 437 9.21 134.37 0.71
C ASN A 437 8.50 134.20 -0.65
N LYS A 438 7.58 133.25 -0.80
CA LYS A 438 6.80 133.04 -2.03
C LYS A 438 5.46 133.76 -1.98
N ILE A 439 4.94 134.15 -3.15
CA ILE A 439 3.62 134.77 -3.27
C ILE A 439 2.55 133.69 -3.08
N PHE A 440 1.58 133.98 -2.23
CA PHE A 440 0.50 133.06 -1.88
C PHE A 440 -0.84 133.61 -2.38
N GLU A 441 -1.58 132.79 -3.14
CA GLU A 441 -2.95 133.08 -3.56
C GLU A 441 -3.89 131.92 -3.20
N ALA A 442 -4.96 132.22 -2.47
CA ALA A 442 -6.04 131.27 -2.21
C ALA A 442 -7.02 131.28 -3.40
N VAL A 443 -7.28 130.12 -3.98
CA VAL A 443 -8.25 129.94 -5.07
C VAL A 443 -9.33 129.00 -4.61
N ASP A 444 -10.58 129.31 -4.96
CA ASP A 444 -11.72 128.45 -4.66
C ASP A 444 -12.55 128.26 -5.93
N PHE A 445 -12.86 127.01 -6.24
CA PHE A 445 -13.62 126.61 -7.43
C PHE A 445 -14.73 125.65 -7.00
N GLU A 446 -15.95 125.85 -7.50
CA GLU A 446 -17.09 125.02 -7.09
C GLU A 446 -17.04 123.65 -7.78
N THR A 447 -16.48 123.55 -8.98
CA THR A 447 -16.41 122.31 -9.77
C THR A 447 -15.00 121.97 -10.26
N PHE A 448 -14.73 120.68 -10.51
CA PHE A 448 -13.43 120.25 -11.09
C PHE A 448 -13.22 120.80 -12.51
N LYS A 449 -14.30 121.02 -13.25
CA LYS A 449 -14.27 121.62 -14.60
C LYS A 449 -13.70 123.03 -14.56
N GLU A 450 -14.14 123.87 -13.60
CA GLU A 450 -13.60 125.22 -13.41
C GLU A 450 -12.11 125.21 -13.08
N LEU A 451 -11.65 124.24 -12.26
CA LEU A 451 -10.23 124.08 -11.97
C LEU A 451 -9.41 123.77 -13.23
N ILE A 452 -9.87 122.82 -14.06
CA ILE A 452 -9.20 122.47 -15.33
C ILE A 452 -9.19 123.66 -16.27
N GLU A 453 -10.31 124.35 -16.44
CA GLU A 453 -10.42 125.52 -17.32
C GLU A 453 -9.51 126.65 -16.83
N TRP A 454 -9.38 126.85 -15.51
CA TRP A 454 -8.47 127.84 -14.93
C TRP A 454 -7.00 127.47 -15.11
N ILE A 455 -6.63 126.20 -14.92
CA ILE A 455 -5.28 125.69 -15.19
C ILE A 455 -4.96 125.88 -16.68
N GLY A 456 -5.90 125.52 -17.55
CA GLY A 456 -5.81 125.74 -19.00
C GLY A 456 -5.62 127.21 -19.34
N TYR A 457 -6.40 128.11 -18.72
CA TYR A 457 -6.30 129.55 -18.89
C TYR A 457 -4.92 130.08 -18.48
N LYS A 458 -4.44 129.75 -17.27
CA LYS A 458 -3.09 130.15 -16.79
C LYS A 458 -1.99 129.67 -17.72
N LYS A 459 -2.09 128.43 -18.22
CA LYS A 459 -1.17 127.86 -19.21
C LYS A 459 -1.18 128.65 -20.54
N THR A 460 -2.34 129.10 -21.01
CA THR A 460 -2.42 129.98 -22.20
C THR A 460 -1.89 131.39 -21.95
N VAL A 461 -2.14 131.99 -20.78
CA VAL A 461 -1.63 133.32 -20.43
C VAL A 461 -0.10 133.32 -20.39
N GLU A 462 0.53 132.30 -19.78
CA GLU A 462 1.99 132.17 -19.76
C GLU A 462 2.59 131.85 -21.12
N ARG A 463 1.92 131.04 -21.94
CA ARG A 463 2.32 130.86 -23.34
C ARG A 463 2.30 132.19 -24.12
N ASN A 464 1.35 133.07 -23.85
CA ASN A 464 1.29 134.40 -24.49
C ASN A 464 2.29 135.41 -23.90
N ALA A 465 2.74 135.23 -22.66
CA ALA A 465 3.77 136.06 -22.02
C ALA A 465 5.20 135.66 -22.45
N VAL A 466 5.44 134.41 -22.84
CA VAL A 466 6.73 133.91 -23.38
C VAL A 466 6.86 134.16 -24.90
N ILE A 467 5.76 134.51 -25.58
CA ILE A 467 5.72 134.84 -27.02
C ILE A 467 5.79 136.38 -27.27
N LYS A 468 6.00 137.20 -26.23
CA LYS A 468 6.27 138.65 -26.36
C LYS A 468 7.71 139.01 -26.03
#